data_AF-A0AAD7DSQ7-F1
#
_entry.id   AF-A0AAD7DSQ7-F1
#
_cell.length_a   1.000
_cell.length_b   1.000
_cell.length_c   1.000
_cell.angle_alpha   90.00
_cell.angle_beta   90.00
_cell.angle_gamma   90.00
#
_symmetry.space_group_name_H-M   'P 1'
#
loop_
_entity.id
_entity.type
_entity.pdbx_description
1 polymer ?
#
loop_
_entity_poly.entity_id
_entity_poly.type
_entity_poly.pdbx_seq_one_letter_code
_entity_poly.pdbx_strand_id
1 'polypeptide(L)' 'DFASQRFDFMIVGGGTAGLTVAVRLTEDPNIRVGVIEAGQYRPGDPVIEVP' A
#
# COMPACT_ATOMS: atom_id res chain seq x y z
N ASP A 1 6.87 2.80 14.46
CA ASP A 1 6.36 1.42 14.54
C ASP A 1 6.33 0.66 13.21
N PHE A 2 5.98 1.28 12.07
CA PHE A 2 5.95 0.58 10.76
C PHE A 2 7.28 -0.13 10.42
N ALA A 3 8.41 0.59 10.50
CA ALA A 3 9.74 0.05 10.15
C ALA A 3 10.23 -1.08 11.07
N SER A 4 9.62 -1.27 12.25
CA SER A 4 9.93 -2.35 13.18
C SER A 4 9.01 -3.57 13.02
N GLN A 5 8.02 -3.52 12.12
CA GLN A 5 7.17 -4.67 11.83
C GLN A 5 7.86 -5.64 10.86
N ARG A 6 7.55 -6.94 11.00
CA ARG A 6 7.94 -7.96 10.01
C ARG A 6 6.87 -8.04 8.93
N PHE A 7 7.33 -8.02 7.68
CA PHE A 7 6.53 -8.22 6.49
C PHE A 7 7.18 -9.32 5.64
N ASP A 8 6.38 -10.08 4.93
CA ASP A 8 6.85 -11.07 3.95
C ASP A 8 7.25 -10.36 2.64
N PHE A 9 6.55 -9.27 2.31
CA PHE A 9 6.83 -8.41 1.16
C PHE A 9 6.80 -6.93 1.54
N MET A 10 7.69 -6.15 0.93
CA MET A 10 7.71 -4.68 1.02
C MET A 10 7.51 -4.09 -0.39
N ILE A 11 6.48 -3.26 -0.54
CA ILE A 11 6.17 -2.56 -1.79
C ILE A 11 6.52 -1.09 -1.62
N VAL A 12 7.31 -0.57 -2.54
CA VAL A 12 7.69 0.85 -2.60
C VAL A 12 6.89 1.51 -3.71
N GLY A 13 5.91 2.32 -3.34
CA GLY A 13 4.95 2.97 -4.21
C GLY A 13 3.51 2.47 -3.98
N GLY A 14 2.67 3.30 -3.38
CA GLY A 14 1.23 3.10 -3.15
C GLY A 14 0.35 3.57 -4.31
N GLY A 15 0.86 3.52 -5.55
CA GLY A 15 0.09 3.80 -6.76
C GLY A 15 -0.71 2.60 -7.25
N THR A 16 -1.32 2.74 -8.44
CA THR A 16 -2.24 1.74 -9.02
C THR A 16 -1.64 0.34 -9.10
N ALA A 17 -0.41 0.22 -9.61
CA ALA A 17 0.26 -1.07 -9.74
C ALA A 17 0.66 -1.65 -8.37
N GLY A 18 1.26 -0.82 -7.50
CA GLY A 18 1.73 -1.26 -6.18
C GLY A 18 0.59 -1.77 -5.29
N LEU A 19 -0.52 -1.04 -5.23
CA LEU A 19 -1.70 -1.48 -4.47
C LEU A 19 -2.39 -2.69 -5.11
N THR A 20 -2.40 -2.79 -6.44
CA THR A 20 -2.93 -3.99 -7.12
C THR A 20 -2.16 -5.24 -6.71
N VAL A 21 -0.83 -5.17 -6.68
CA VAL A 21 0.01 -6.28 -6.23
C VAL A 21 -0.19 -6.56 -4.74
N ALA A 22 -0.23 -5.51 -3.91
CA ALA A 22 -0.46 -5.64 -2.46
C ALA A 22 -1.74 -6.42 -2.17
N VAL A 23 -2.85 -6.03 -2.81
CA VAL A 23 -4.16 -6.67 -2.64
C VAL A 23 -4.10 -8.15 -3.00
N ARG A 24 -3.48 -8.51 -4.13
CA ARG A 24 -3.37 -9.91 -4.56
C ARG A 24 -2.52 -10.76 -3.62
N LEU A 25 -1.40 -10.23 -3.14
CA LEU A 25 -0.57 -10.94 -2.16
C LEU A 25 -1.32 -11.17 -0.84
N THR A 26 -2.11 -10.19 -0.39
CA THR A 26 -2.90 -10.28 0.85
C THR A 26 -4.18 -11.11 0.73
N GLU A 27 -4.50 -11.69 -0.45
CA GLU A 27 -5.58 -12.68 -0.57
C GLU A 27 -5.29 -13.95 0.25
N ASP A 28 -4.01 -14.25 0.49
CA ASP A 28 -3.60 -15.22 1.51
C ASP A 28 -3.49 -14.52 2.88
N PRO A 29 -4.31 -14.90 3.89
CA PRO A 29 -4.30 -14.28 5.21
C PRO A 29 -2.99 -14.53 6.00
N ASN A 30 -2.14 -15.46 5.56
CA ASN A 30 -0.84 -15.71 6.18
C ASN A 30 0.24 -14.73 5.69
N ILE A 31 -0.01 -13.96 4.62
CA ILE A 31 0.96 -13.03 4.05
C ILE A 31 0.73 -11.62 4.60
N ARG A 32 1.79 -11.01 5.14
CA ARG A 32 1.80 -9.62 5.58
C ARG A 32 2.61 -8.76 4.61
N VAL A 33 1.96 -7.78 4.00
CA VAL A 33 2.58 -6.84 3.06
C VAL A 33 2.72 -5.46 3.70
N GLY A 34 3.92 -4.90 3.64
CA GLY A 34 4.18 -3.50 3.95
C GLY A 34 4.17 -2.67 2.67
N VAL A 35 3.54 -1.49 2.70
CA VAL A 35 3.55 -0.53 1.58
C VAL A 35 4.07 0.81 2.10
N ILE A 36 5.02 1.40 1.37
CA ILE A 36 5.51 2.76 1.62
C ILE A 36 5.30 3.62 0.38
N GLU A 37 4.82 4.85 0.57
CA GLU A 37 4.57 5.82 -0.49
C GLU A 37 5.29 7.13 -0.13
N ALA A 38 5.95 7.76 -1.11
CA ALA A 38 6.65 9.01 -0.90
C ALA A 38 5.68 10.20 -0.81
N GLY A 39 4.54 10.08 -1.49
CA GLY A 39 3.45 11.04 -1.43
C GLY A 39 2.79 11.13 -0.04
N GLN A 40 2.16 12.27 0.22
CA GLN A 40 1.34 12.46 1.41
C GLN A 40 0.00 11.76 1.25
N TYR A 41 -0.56 11.31 2.37
CA TYR A 41 -1.96 10.87 2.42
C TYR A 41 -2.88 12.08 2.25
N ARG A 42 -3.72 12.08 1.20
CA ARG A 42 -4.60 13.19 0.81
C ARG A 42 -6.07 12.75 0.72
N PRO A 43 -6.71 12.42 1.85
CA PRO A 43 -8.14 12.10 1.85
C PRO A 43 -8.96 13.36 1.56
N GLY A 44 -10.04 13.21 0.79
CA GLY A 44 -10.95 14.28 0.41
C GLY A 44 -10.41 15.24 -0.65
N ASP A 45 -9.26 14.95 -1.28
CA ASP A 45 -8.77 15.75 -2.40
C ASP A 45 -9.59 15.43 -3.65
N PRO A 46 -10.42 16.37 -4.14
CA PRO A 46 -11.29 16.11 -5.28
C PRO A 46 -10.50 15.74 -6.53
N VAL A 47 -9.25 16.20 -6.69
CA VAL A 47 -8.41 15.86 -7.86
C VAL A 47 -7.95 14.39 -7.84
N ILE A 48 -8.02 13.73 -6.68
CA ILE A 48 -7.60 12.33 -6.48
C ILE A 48 -8.81 11.40 -6.38
N GLU A 49 -9.88 11.84 -5.72
CA GLU A 49 -11.04 10.98 -5.39
C GLU A 49 -12.17 11.01 -6.42
N VAL A 50 -12.30 12.07 -7.23
CA VAL A 50 -13.29 12.06 -8.33
C VAL A 50 -12.71 11.34 -9.55
N PRO A 51 -13.45 10.39 -10.16
CA PRO A 51 -13.03 9.71 -11.39
C PRO A 51 -12.85 10.64 -12.59
#